data_AF-A0A976HGU0-F1
#
_entry.id   AF-A0A976HGU0-F1
#
_cell.length_a   1.000
_cell.length_b   1.000
_cell.length_c   1.000
_cell.angle_alpha   90.00
_cell.angle_beta   90.00
_cell.angle_gamma   90.00
#
_symmetry.space_group_name_H-M   'P 1'
#
loop_
_entity.id
_entity.type
_entity.pdbx_description
1 polymer ?
#
loop_
_entity_poly.entity_id
_entity_poly.type
_entity_poly.pdbx_seq_one_letter_code
_entity_poly.pdbx_strand_id
1 'polypeptide(L)'
;MVGRIIHSLDCVAEGAAWLAAQEPAFARALPLVGDLPLRREEDGFAALLRAIVGQQVSVASARAIWARLEAAGLTEAPAMALASDEDLRAVGLSRQKARYGRALAGAGIDFDGLRS
;
A
#
# COMPACT_ATOMS: atom_id res chain seq x y z
N MET A 1 -12.87 4.73 17.96
CA MET A 1 -11.84 5.77 18.15
C MET A 1 -10.65 5.35 17.32
N VAL A 2 -10.27 6.14 16.31
CA VAL A 2 -9.04 5.86 15.55
C VAL A 2 -7.88 6.13 16.52
N GLY A 3 -6.98 5.17 16.68
CA GLY A 3 -5.80 5.34 17.55
C GLY A 3 -4.87 6.44 17.05
N ARG A 4 -3.86 6.81 17.86
CA ARG A 4 -2.84 7.78 17.44
C ARG A 4 -2.16 7.31 16.15
N ILE A 5 -2.06 8.21 15.17
CA ILE A 5 -1.35 7.95 13.92
C ILE A 5 0.17 8.09 14.14
N ILE A 6 0.94 7.16 13.58
CA ILE A 6 2.41 7.13 13.63
C ILE A 6 2.96 7.95 12.46
N HIS A 7 3.51 9.13 12.75
CA HIS A 7 3.93 10.09 11.71
C HIS A 7 5.45 10.19 11.50
N SER A 8 6.27 9.72 12.44
CA SER A 8 7.72 9.89 12.44
C SER A 8 8.45 8.65 12.98
N LEU A 9 9.77 8.60 12.76
CA LEU A 9 10.63 7.59 13.39
C LEU A 9 10.58 7.69 14.93
N ASP A 10 10.41 8.90 15.48
CA ASP A 10 10.25 9.07 16.93
C ASP A 10 9.00 8.37 17.46
N CYS A 11 7.88 8.42 16.72
CA CYS A 11 6.66 7.68 17.07
C CYS A 11 6.91 6.16 17.06
N VAL A 12 7.71 5.67 16.11
CA VAL A 12 8.07 4.26 16.01
C VAL A 12 8.98 3.85 17.18
N ALA A 13 10.00 4.66 17.49
CA ALA A 13 10.91 4.42 18.60
C ALA A 13 10.17 4.43 19.95
N GLU A 14 9.26 5.38 20.15
CA GLU A 14 8.38 5.45 21.32
C GLU A 14 7.57 4.16 21.49
N GLY A 15 6.89 3.71 20.42
CA GLY A 15 6.10 2.49 20.45
C GLY A 15 6.94 1.22 20.66
N ALA A 16 8.12 1.16 20.06
CA ALA A 16 9.05 0.04 20.22
C ALA A 16 9.58 -0.05 21.65
N ALA A 17 9.95 1.08 22.25
CA ALA A 17 10.39 1.15 23.64
C ALA A 17 9.27 0.75 24.60
N TRP A 18 8.03 1.23 24.34
CA TRP A 18 6.86 0.84 25.13
C TRP A 18 6.63 -0.67 25.07
N LEU A 19 6.64 -1.27 23.87
CA LEU A 19 6.48 -2.72 23.67
C LEU A 19 7.57 -3.53 24.35
N ALA A 20 8.83 -3.11 24.28
CA ALA A 20 9.94 -3.77 24.95
C ALA A 20 9.81 -3.72 26.49
N ALA A 21 9.21 -2.67 27.04
CA ALA A 21 8.92 -2.59 28.47
C ALA A 21 7.77 -3.52 28.91
N GLN A 22 6.87 -3.90 27.99
CA GLN A 22 5.74 -4.80 28.29
C GLN A 22 6.03 -6.28 28.02
N GLU A 23 6.85 -6.60 27.02
CA GLU A 23 7.10 -7.97 26.56
C GLU A 23 8.60 -8.29 26.49
N PRO A 24 9.13 -9.17 27.36
CA PRO A 24 10.54 -9.55 27.39
C PRO A 24 11.10 -10.09 26.06
N ALA A 25 10.28 -10.75 25.23
CA ALA A 25 10.70 -11.21 23.91
C ALA A 25 11.01 -10.04 22.96
N PHE A 26 10.24 -8.94 23.04
CA PHE A 26 10.52 -7.73 22.25
C PHE A 26 11.77 -7.01 22.75
N ALA A 27 11.99 -6.94 24.07
CA ALA A 27 13.24 -6.40 24.62
C ALA A 27 14.48 -7.16 24.11
N ARG A 28 14.38 -8.49 23.94
CA ARG A 28 15.46 -9.29 23.34
C ARG A 28 15.60 -9.09 21.84
N ALA A 29 14.49 -8.95 21.12
CA ALA A 29 14.49 -8.86 19.66
C ALA A 29 14.93 -7.50 19.13
N LEU A 30 14.53 -6.41 19.79
CA LEU A 30 14.77 -5.04 19.32
C LEU A 30 16.24 -4.73 18.98
N PRO A 31 17.25 -5.06 19.83
CA PRO A 31 18.66 -4.83 19.47
C PRO A 31 19.17 -5.73 18.34
N LEU A 32 18.48 -6.84 18.02
CA LEU A 32 18.90 -7.77 16.96
C LEU A 32 18.42 -7.35 15.57
N VAL A 33 17.30 -6.63 15.49
CA VAL A 33 16.69 -6.21 14.23
C VAL A 33 17.14 -4.81 13.78
N GLY A 34 17.74 -4.03 14.68
CA GLY A 34 18.13 -2.64 14.43
C GLY A 34 16.93 -1.70 14.38
N ASP A 35 17.12 -0.54 13.72
CA ASP A 35 16.07 0.48 13.65
C ASP A 35 14.85 0.00 12.86
N LEU A 36 13.68 0.12 13.48
CA LEU A 36 12.42 -0.21 12.85
C LEU A 36 12.02 0.90 11.85
N PRO A 37 11.71 0.56 10.59
CA PRO A 37 11.35 1.56 9.60
C PRO A 37 9.94 2.12 9.84
N LEU A 38 9.74 3.41 9.54
CA LEU A 38 8.41 3.97 9.38
C LEU A 38 7.79 3.44 8.08
N ARG A 39 6.75 2.61 8.21
CA ARG A 39 5.98 2.08 7.07
C ARG A 39 4.71 2.90 6.87
N ARG A 40 4.90 4.14 6.44
CA ARG A 40 3.81 5.04 6.06
C ARG A 40 3.83 5.22 4.56
N GLU A 41 2.73 4.88 3.91
CA GLU A 41 2.51 5.07 2.49
C GLU A 41 1.56 6.25 2.28
N GLU A 42 1.55 6.79 1.06
CA GLU A 42 0.50 7.71 0.64
C GLU A 42 -0.86 6.99 0.65
N ASP A 43 -1.94 7.75 0.84
CA ASP A 43 -3.30 7.25 0.80
C ASP A 43 -3.92 7.42 -0.60
N GLY A 44 -5.24 7.24 -0.71
CA GLY A 44 -5.96 7.49 -1.96
C GLY A 44 -6.04 6.29 -2.91
N PHE A 45 -6.38 6.59 -4.16
CA PHE A 45 -6.64 5.59 -5.20
C PHE A 45 -5.43 4.69 -5.48
N ALA A 46 -4.25 5.29 -5.69
CA ALA A 46 -3.03 4.57 -6.00
C ALA A 46 -2.65 3.60 -4.87
N ALA A 47 -2.85 3.98 -3.61
CA ALA A 47 -2.58 3.14 -2.45
C ALA A 47 -3.45 1.87 -2.43
N LEU A 48 -4.75 2.02 -2.65
CA LEU A 48 -5.68 0.88 -2.75
C LEU A 48 -5.40 0.01 -3.97
N LEU A 49 -5.07 0.64 -5.11
CA LEU A 49 -4.68 -0.10 -6.31
C LEU A 49 -3.40 -0.91 -6.05
N ARG A 50 -2.40 -0.34 -5.38
CA ARG A 50 -1.16 -1.04 -4.99
C ARG A 50 -1.46 -2.25 -4.11
N ALA A 51 -2.40 -2.12 -3.17
CA ALA A 51 -2.85 -3.25 -2.35
C ALA A 51 -3.50 -4.36 -3.20
N ILE A 52 -4.36 -4.01 -4.17
CA ILE A 52 -4.95 -4.96 -5.13
C ILE A 52 -3.87 -5.68 -5.94
N VAL A 53 -2.87 -4.94 -6.44
CA VAL A 53 -1.75 -5.49 -7.21
C VAL A 53 -0.94 -6.49 -6.38
N GLY A 54 -0.77 -6.23 -5.08
CA GLY A 54 -0.04 -7.09 -4.15
C GLY A 54 -0.73 -8.41 -3.81
N GLN A 55 -2.04 -8.56 -4.08
CA GLN A 55 -2.78 -9.77 -3.70
C GLN A 55 -2.22 -11.04 -4.36
N GLN A 56 -2.02 -12.09 -3.56
CA GLN A 56 -1.66 -13.45 -4.00
C GLN A 56 -0.38 -13.54 -4.85
N VAL A 57 0.55 -12.59 -4.72
CA VAL A 57 1.84 -12.58 -5.42
C VAL A 57 2.98 -12.24 -4.48
N SER A 58 4.22 -12.53 -4.88
CA SER A 58 5.39 -12.10 -4.13
C SER A 58 5.55 -10.57 -4.14
N VAL A 59 6.28 -10.04 -3.14
CA VAL A 59 6.63 -8.60 -3.08
C VAL A 59 7.39 -8.16 -4.34
N ALA A 60 8.30 -8.99 -4.86
CA ALA A 60 9.07 -8.70 -6.06
C ALA A 60 8.16 -8.62 -7.30
N SER A 61 7.22 -9.56 -7.43
CA SER A 61 6.25 -9.56 -8.54
C SER A 61 5.32 -8.36 -8.46
N ALA A 62 4.80 -8.01 -7.27
CA ALA A 62 3.96 -6.84 -7.06
C ALA A 62 4.70 -5.55 -7.45
N ARG A 63 5.97 -5.41 -7.03
CA ARG A 63 6.83 -4.27 -7.40
C ARG A 63 7.03 -4.16 -8.90
N ALA A 64 7.29 -5.28 -9.59
CA ALA A 64 7.49 -5.28 -11.03
C ALA A 64 6.22 -4.91 -11.81
N ILE A 65 5.05 -5.39 -11.38
CA ILE A 65 3.76 -5.00 -11.98
C ILE A 65 3.48 -3.52 -11.73
N TRP A 66 3.71 -3.06 -10.51
CA TRP A 66 3.51 -1.67 -10.13
C TRP A 66 4.36 -0.70 -10.97
N ALA A 67 5.65 -0.99 -11.13
CA ALA A 67 6.55 -0.17 -11.95
C ALA A 67 6.07 -0.06 -13.42
N ARG A 68 5.47 -1.13 -13.97
CA ARG A 68 4.87 -1.09 -15.32
C ARG A 68 3.59 -0.26 -15.37
N LEU A 69 2.76 -0.29 -14.33
CA LEU A 69 1.58 0.57 -14.21
C LEU A 69 1.97 2.04 -14.16
N GLU A 70 2.97 2.39 -13.34
CA GLU A 70 3.51 3.75 -13.27
C GLU A 70 4.04 4.20 -14.63
N ALA A 71 4.87 3.37 -15.28
CA ALA A 71 5.42 3.68 -16.60
C ALA A 71 4.34 3.84 -17.69
N ALA A 72 3.21 3.17 -17.56
CA ALA A 72 2.07 3.26 -18.47
C ALA A 72 1.08 4.38 -18.10
N GLY A 73 1.27 5.10 -16.99
CA GLY A 73 0.34 6.13 -16.51
C GLY A 73 -1.00 5.58 -16.02
N LEU A 74 -1.03 4.31 -15.60
CA LEU A 74 -2.24 3.58 -15.24
C LEU A 74 -2.49 3.52 -13.72
N THR A 75 -1.85 4.41 -12.95
CA THR A 75 -1.99 4.50 -11.49
C THR A 75 -3.07 5.47 -11.03
N GLU A 76 -3.68 6.21 -11.96
CA GLU A 76 -4.75 7.18 -11.69
C GLU A 76 -6.13 6.63 -12.04
N ALA A 77 -7.17 7.04 -11.31
CA ALA A 77 -8.52 6.52 -11.50
C ALA A 77 -9.06 6.72 -12.93
N PRO A 78 -8.97 7.91 -13.56
CA PRO A 78 -9.46 8.10 -14.93
C PRO A 78 -8.73 7.21 -15.95
N ALA A 79 -7.41 7.05 -15.80
CA ALA A 79 -6.60 6.22 -16.70
C ALA A 79 -6.94 4.73 -16.53
N MET A 80 -7.05 4.25 -15.28
CA MET A 80 -7.45 2.87 -14.98
C MET A 80 -8.86 2.54 -15.49
N ALA A 81 -9.79 3.50 -15.42
CA ALA A 81 -11.15 3.32 -15.95
C ALA A 81 -11.17 3.17 -17.48
N LEU A 82 -10.35 3.95 -18.19
CA LEU A 82 -10.32 3.99 -19.66
C LEU A 82 -9.43 2.93 -20.32
N ALA A 83 -8.47 2.35 -19.59
CA ALA A 83 -7.52 1.38 -20.13
C ALA A 83 -8.22 0.16 -20.77
N SER A 84 -7.74 -0.36 -21.89
CA SER A 84 -8.29 -1.60 -22.46
C SER A 84 -7.86 -2.84 -21.64
N ASP A 85 -8.53 -3.96 -21.83
CA ASP A 85 -8.08 -5.24 -21.23
C ASP A 85 -6.70 -5.66 -21.77
N GLU A 86 -6.34 -5.21 -22.96
CA GLU A 86 -5.01 -5.44 -23.55
C GLU A 86 -3.95 -4.62 -22.82
N ASP A 87 -4.19 -3.33 -22.58
CA ASP A 87 -3.27 -2.45 -21.84
C ASP A 87 -2.99 -2.99 -20.44
N LEU A 88 -4.05 -3.37 -19.71
CA LEU A 88 -3.93 -3.89 -18.35
C LEU A 88 -3.21 -5.24 -18.31
N ARG A 89 -3.39 -6.07 -19.34
CA ARG A 89 -2.65 -7.35 -19.46
C ARG A 89 -1.18 -7.09 -19.81
N ALA A 90 -0.88 -6.12 -20.66
CA ALA A 90 0.49 -5.78 -21.07
C ALA A 90 1.36 -5.35 -19.88
N VAL A 91 0.77 -4.67 -18.89
CA VAL A 91 1.46 -4.32 -17.63
C VAL A 91 1.48 -5.46 -16.60
N GLY A 92 0.83 -6.59 -16.90
CA GLY A 92 0.88 -7.82 -16.10
C GLY A 92 -0.23 -7.95 -15.06
N LEU A 93 -1.34 -7.22 -15.18
CA LEU A 93 -2.52 -7.48 -14.36
C LEU A 93 -3.21 -8.76 -14.80
N SER A 94 -3.65 -9.54 -13.82
CA SER A 94 -4.62 -10.61 -14.08
C SER A 94 -5.99 -10.01 -14.40
N ARG A 95 -6.84 -10.76 -15.10
CA ARG A 95 -8.22 -10.35 -15.40
C ARG A 95 -8.99 -9.91 -14.14
N GLN A 96 -8.79 -10.60 -13.03
CA GLN A 96 -9.44 -10.28 -11.76
C GLN A 96 -8.95 -8.95 -11.18
N LYS A 97 -7.64 -8.70 -11.18
CA LYS A 97 -7.06 -7.43 -10.70
C LYS A 97 -7.43 -6.25 -11.60
N ALA A 98 -7.46 -6.46 -12.92
CA ALA A 98 -7.96 -5.47 -13.88
C ALA A 98 -9.42 -5.08 -13.56
N ARG A 99 -10.30 -6.07 -13.33
CA ARG A 99 -11.69 -5.82 -12.92
C ARG A 99 -11.78 -5.03 -11.61
N TYR A 100 -10.97 -5.36 -10.61
CA TYR A 100 -10.97 -4.65 -9.34
C TYR A 100 -10.42 -3.22 -9.45
N GLY A 101 -9.37 -3.01 -10.24
CA GLY A 101 -8.84 -1.67 -10.51
C GLY A 101 -9.88 -0.77 -11.17
N ARG A 102 -10.58 -1.27 -12.19
CA ARG A 102 -11.69 -0.54 -12.84
C ARG A 102 -12.84 -0.27 -11.88
N ALA A 103 -13.24 -1.27 -11.08
CA ALA A 103 -14.32 -1.11 -10.12
C ALA A 103 -13.96 -0.05 -9.06
N LEU A 104 -12.72 -0.05 -8.58
CA LEU A 104 -12.20 0.97 -7.68
C LEU A 104 -12.24 2.36 -8.34
N ALA A 105 -11.85 2.47 -9.61
CA ALA A 105 -11.85 3.74 -10.34
C ALA A 105 -13.27 4.28 -10.56
N GLY A 106 -14.24 3.39 -10.81
CA GLY A 106 -15.65 3.74 -11.01
C GLY A 106 -16.44 3.96 -9.71
N ALA A 107 -15.87 3.67 -8.54
CA ALA A 107 -16.59 3.76 -7.27
C ALA A 107 -16.83 5.20 -6.79
N GLY A 108 -16.10 6.19 -7.33
CA GLY A 108 -16.27 7.60 -6.95
C GLY A 108 -15.99 7.88 -5.48
N ILE A 109 -15.06 7.15 -4.88
CA ILE A 109 -14.70 7.30 -3.46
C ILE A 109 -14.09 8.68 -3.23
N ASP A 110 -14.66 9.43 -2.29
CA ASP A 110 -14.07 10.65 -1.77
C ASP A 110 -12.95 10.32 -0.79
N PHE A 111 -11.74 10.17 -1.33
CA PHE A 111 -10.55 9.86 -0.53
C PHE A 111 -10.16 10.99 0.42
N ASP A 112 -10.44 12.24 0.06
CA ASP A 112 -10.13 13.39 0.90
C ASP A 112 -11.09 13.43 2.11
N GLY A 113 -12.37 13.14 1.91
CA GLY A 113 -13.36 13.02 2.97
C GLY A 113 -13.09 11.89 3.97
N LEU A 114 -12.37 10.83 3.56
CA LEU A 114 -11.94 9.75 4.47
C LEU A 114 -10.83 10.16 5.45
N ARG A 115 -10.21 11.33 5.25
CA ARG A 115 -9.14 11.84 6.14
C ARG A 115 -9.67 12.54 7.39
N SER A 116 -10.97 12.83 7.46
CA SER A 116 -11.61 13.60 8.54
C SER A 116 -12.15 12.75 9.69
#